data_AF-A0A524QDM5-F1
#
_entry.id   AF-A0A524QDM5-F1
#
_cell.length_a   1.000
_cell.length_b   1.000
_cell.length_c   1.000
_cell.angle_alpha   90.00
_cell.angle_beta   90.00
_cell.angle_gamma   90.00
#
_symmetry.space_group_name_H-M   'P 1'
#
loop_
_entity.id
_entity.type
_entity.pdbx_description
1 polymer ?
#
loop_
_entity_poly.entity_id
_entity_poly.type
_entity_poly.pdbx_seq_one_letter_code
_entity_poly.pdbx_strand_id
1 'polypeptide(L)'
;MYNGSDGHQRYRCFGCGAGHDVIDFIAAIEGVDPVKAVEILTNRQMPDIGKIERKPPPPDQSSVWKPIVPAPDDAPDYDPARTFNPKRGDYVPYRPARLDSYYSADNRVLCHVVRLEFADGAKACLTITWCSGPGDVFAWAARRMEPPFPLMNLNGLASRPNDCVLIVSGEKCQSEATERMKNFVIVTWLGGDGAVAHVDVTPLRGRYITYWPDADSSSKRSMIEMHNRIERHGTG
;
A
#
# COMPACT_ATOMS: atom_id res chain seq x y z
N MET A 1 -8.32 25.54 -30.59
CA MET A 1 -7.60 24.31 -30.19
C MET A 1 -6.10 24.51 -30.39
N TYR A 2 -5.26 23.74 -29.70
CA TYR A 2 -3.80 23.74 -29.83
C TYR A 2 -3.26 22.30 -29.81
N ASN A 3 -2.09 22.06 -30.37
CA ASN A 3 -1.41 20.76 -30.29
C ASN A 3 -0.64 20.68 -28.96
N GLY A 4 -0.86 19.61 -28.20
CA GLY A 4 -0.05 19.30 -27.03
C GLY A 4 1.33 18.75 -27.39
N SER A 5 2.20 18.67 -26.39
CA SER A 5 3.56 18.13 -26.54
C SER A 5 3.60 16.64 -26.90
N ASP A 6 2.49 15.92 -26.73
CA ASP A 6 2.28 14.54 -27.16
C ASP A 6 1.66 14.43 -28.57
N GLY A 7 1.50 15.55 -29.28
CA GLY A 7 0.90 15.61 -30.61
C GLY A 7 -0.63 15.57 -30.62
N HIS A 8 -1.30 15.53 -29.46
CA HIS A 8 -2.76 15.47 -29.39
C HIS A 8 -3.39 16.87 -29.39
N GLN A 9 -4.47 17.07 -30.15
CA GLN A 9 -5.23 18.32 -30.16
C GLN A 9 -6.06 18.51 -28.89
N ARG A 10 -6.01 19.72 -28.33
CA ARG A 10 -6.70 20.10 -27.08
C ARG A 10 -7.37 21.47 -27.18
N TYR A 11 -8.35 21.72 -26.31
CA TYR A 11 -8.89 23.06 -26.06
C TYR A 11 -8.44 23.59 -24.69
N ARG A 12 -8.53 24.91 -24.50
CA ARG A 12 -8.31 25.58 -23.22
C ARG A 12 -9.20 26.81 -23.13
N CYS A 13 -9.91 26.96 -22.02
CA CYS A 13 -10.63 28.17 -21.65
C CYS A 13 -9.71 29.05 -20.80
N PHE A 14 -9.41 30.25 -21.27
CA PHE A 14 -8.55 31.21 -20.55
C PHE A 14 -9.28 31.93 -19.40
N GLY A 15 -10.62 31.85 -19.35
CA GLY A 15 -11.41 32.44 -18.26
C GLY A 15 -11.52 31.53 -17.04
N CYS A 16 -11.88 30.26 -17.23
CA CYS A 16 -12.10 29.32 -16.13
C CYS A 16 -11.00 28.24 -15.98
N GLY A 17 -10.02 28.20 -16.89
CA GLY A 17 -8.90 27.25 -16.82
C GLY A 17 -9.20 25.83 -17.32
N ALA A 18 -10.44 25.52 -17.71
CA ALA A 18 -10.81 24.21 -18.28
C ALA A 18 -9.95 23.91 -19.52
N GLY A 19 -9.45 22.68 -19.67
CA GLY A 19 -8.70 22.30 -20.86
C GLY A 19 -8.53 20.79 -21.00
N HIS A 20 -9.03 20.25 -22.11
CA HIS A 20 -9.14 18.82 -22.38
C HIS A 20 -9.10 18.54 -23.89
N ASP A 21 -9.42 17.32 -24.32
CA ASP A 21 -9.58 16.98 -25.74
C ASP A 21 -10.99 17.32 -26.27
N VAL A 22 -11.24 17.00 -27.55
CA VAL A 22 -12.51 17.29 -28.22
C VAL A 22 -13.68 16.44 -27.68
N ILE A 23 -13.39 15.24 -27.17
CA ILE A 23 -14.42 14.34 -26.60
C ILE A 23 -14.92 14.95 -25.29
N ASP A 24 -14.00 15.35 -24.42
CA ASP A 24 -14.30 16.00 -23.15
C ASP A 24 -15.04 17.34 -23.36
N PHE A 25 -14.73 18.08 -24.43
CA PHE A 25 -15.44 19.32 -24.78
C PHE A 25 -16.92 19.08 -25.07
N ILE A 26 -17.22 18.10 -25.93
CA ILE A 26 -18.60 17.75 -26.30
C ILE A 26 -19.34 17.13 -25.12
N ALA A 27 -18.69 16.25 -24.36
CA ALA A 27 -19.25 15.68 -23.14
C ALA A 27 -19.70 16.78 -22.16
N ALA A 28 -18.87 17.81 -21.96
CA ALA A 28 -19.17 18.92 -21.06
C ALA A 28 -20.29 19.84 -21.55
N ILE A 29 -20.37 20.14 -22.86
CA ILE A 29 -21.40 21.02 -23.43
C ILE A 29 -22.75 20.32 -23.51
N GLU A 30 -22.76 19.04 -23.90
CA GLU A 30 -23.99 18.26 -24.10
C GLU A 30 -24.46 17.59 -22.80
N GLY A 31 -23.64 17.60 -21.74
CA GLY A 31 -23.96 16.96 -20.47
C GLY A 31 -24.06 15.44 -20.57
N VAL A 32 -23.22 14.82 -21.42
CA VAL A 32 -23.25 13.38 -21.71
C VAL A 32 -21.92 12.70 -21.35
N ASP A 33 -21.93 11.38 -21.27
CA ASP A 33 -20.70 10.61 -21.08
C ASP A 33 -19.79 10.62 -22.33
N PRO A 34 -18.50 10.24 -22.20
CA PRO A 34 -17.56 10.24 -23.32
C PRO A 34 -17.98 9.37 -24.52
N VAL A 35 -18.66 8.25 -24.29
CA VAL A 35 -19.12 7.37 -25.38
C VAL A 35 -20.16 8.11 -26.21
N LYS A 36 -21.11 8.75 -25.54
CA LYS A 36 -22.16 9.53 -26.20
C LYS A 36 -21.58 10.78 -26.89
N ALA A 37 -20.56 11.40 -26.31
CA ALA A 37 -19.84 12.50 -26.94
C ALA A 37 -19.15 12.06 -28.24
N VAL A 38 -18.54 10.88 -28.27
CA VAL A 38 -17.98 10.31 -29.51
C VAL A 38 -19.09 10.05 -30.53
N GLU A 39 -20.23 9.48 -30.13
CA GLU A 39 -21.36 9.31 -31.05
C GLU A 39 -21.83 10.65 -31.64
N ILE A 40 -21.90 11.71 -30.84
CA ILE A 40 -22.29 13.05 -31.33
C ILE A 40 -21.23 13.56 -32.33
N LEU A 41 -19.94 13.44 -31.99
CA LEU A 41 -18.83 13.86 -32.85
C LEU A 41 -18.78 13.12 -34.19
N THR A 42 -19.15 11.84 -34.19
CA THR A 42 -19.15 11.02 -35.40
C THR A 42 -20.47 11.06 -36.15
N ASN A 43 -21.34 12.04 -35.87
CA ASN A 43 -22.70 12.14 -36.43
C ASN A 43 -23.51 10.83 -36.29
N ARG A 44 -23.33 10.16 -35.14
CA ARG A 44 -23.85 8.86 -34.74
C ARG A 44 -23.41 7.68 -35.63
N GLN A 45 -22.41 7.90 -36.49
CA GLN A 45 -21.78 6.89 -37.31
C GLN A 45 -20.35 6.66 -36.85
N MET A 46 -20.18 5.78 -35.86
CA MET A 46 -18.87 5.44 -35.34
C MET A 46 -17.98 4.86 -36.45
N PRO A 47 -16.71 5.30 -36.56
CA PRO A 47 -15.78 4.68 -37.49
C PRO A 47 -15.60 3.19 -37.15
N ASP A 48 -15.61 2.33 -38.17
CA ASP A 48 -15.23 0.94 -37.99
C ASP A 48 -13.72 0.87 -37.74
N ILE A 49 -13.37 0.80 -36.46
CA ILE A 49 -12.00 0.68 -35.96
C ILE A 49 -11.52 -0.79 -35.96
N GLY A 50 -12.34 -1.71 -36.47
CA GLY A 50 -12.08 -3.14 -36.40
C GLY A 50 -12.02 -3.66 -34.96
N LYS A 51 -11.54 -4.90 -34.78
CA LYS A 51 -11.24 -5.41 -33.45
C LYS A 51 -9.91 -4.81 -32.98
N ILE A 52 -9.95 -4.00 -31.92
CA ILE A 52 -8.74 -3.64 -31.19
C ILE A 52 -8.22 -4.90 -30.49
N GLU A 53 -7.15 -5.48 -31.02
CA GLU A 53 -6.41 -6.53 -30.33
C GLU A 53 -5.68 -5.93 -29.12
N ARG A 54 -6.24 -6.14 -27.93
CA ARG A 54 -5.55 -5.82 -26.69
C ARG A 54 -4.48 -6.89 -26.47
N LYS A 55 -3.22 -6.47 -26.34
CA LYS A 55 -2.15 -7.38 -25.90
C LYS A 55 -2.57 -7.98 -24.55
N PRO A 56 -2.54 -9.32 -24.40
CA PRO A 56 -2.89 -9.93 -23.12
C PRO A 56 -1.96 -9.40 -22.03
N PRO A 57 -2.44 -9.26 -20.79
CA PRO A 57 -1.57 -8.91 -19.68
C PRO A 57 -0.45 -9.96 -19.59
N PRO A 58 0.77 -9.55 -19.24
CA PRO A 58 1.84 -10.51 -18.98
C PRO A 58 1.44 -11.48 -17.86
N PRO A 59 2.01 -12.70 -17.84
CA PRO A 59 1.67 -13.70 -16.84
C PRO A 59 2.05 -13.21 -15.44
N ASP A 60 1.28 -13.64 -14.43
CA ASP A 60 1.57 -13.37 -13.03
C ASP A 60 2.88 -14.06 -12.61
N GLN A 61 3.88 -13.27 -12.23
CA GLN A 61 5.19 -13.75 -11.79
C GLN A 61 5.31 -13.83 -10.26
N SER A 62 4.24 -13.62 -9.51
CA SER A 62 4.28 -13.53 -8.05
C SER A 62 4.92 -14.74 -7.35
N SER A 63 4.85 -15.93 -7.94
CA SER A 63 5.41 -17.16 -7.37
C SER A 63 6.94 -17.24 -7.44
N VAL A 64 7.55 -16.60 -8.44
CA VAL A 64 9.02 -16.61 -8.65
C VAL A 64 9.73 -15.47 -7.92
N TRP A 65 9.02 -14.39 -7.58
CA TRP A 65 9.56 -13.31 -6.76
C TRP A 65 9.54 -13.69 -5.27
N LYS A 66 10.73 -13.77 -4.66
CA LYS A 66 10.91 -14.20 -3.27
C LYS A 66 11.34 -13.00 -2.39
N PRO A 67 10.59 -12.69 -1.32
CA PRO A 67 10.99 -11.69 -0.33
C PRO A 67 12.33 -12.05 0.34
N ILE A 68 13.17 -11.04 0.51
CA ILE A 68 14.40 -11.07 1.30
C ILE A 68 14.15 -10.14 2.49
N VAL A 69 14.04 -10.72 3.69
CA VAL A 69 13.69 -10.01 4.92
C VAL A 69 14.66 -10.41 6.04
N PRO A 70 15.38 -9.45 6.67
CA PRO A 70 15.43 -8.02 6.35
C PRO A 70 16.04 -7.75 4.96
N ALA A 71 15.75 -6.58 4.42
CA ALA A 71 16.45 -6.08 3.24
C ALA A 71 17.96 -5.93 3.56
N PRO A 72 18.85 -6.29 2.62
CA PRO A 72 20.28 -6.05 2.72
C PRO A 72 20.62 -4.56 2.90
N ASP A 73 21.76 -4.27 3.50
CA ASP A 73 22.16 -2.88 3.81
C ASP A 73 22.57 -2.09 2.55
N ASP A 74 22.87 -2.79 1.46
CA ASP A 74 23.14 -2.24 0.13
C ASP A 74 21.89 -2.15 -0.76
N ALA A 75 20.72 -2.57 -0.26
CA ALA A 75 19.47 -2.32 -0.96
C ALA A 75 19.20 -0.80 -1.04
N PRO A 76 18.80 -0.28 -2.21
CA PRO A 76 18.47 1.14 -2.33
C PRO A 76 17.27 1.50 -1.47
N ASP A 77 17.15 2.76 -1.09
CA ASP A 77 15.94 3.26 -0.44
C ASP A 77 14.69 2.99 -1.31
N TYR A 78 13.58 2.70 -0.65
CA TYR A 78 12.34 2.42 -1.36
C TYR A 78 11.74 3.71 -1.96
N ASP A 79 11.61 3.72 -3.29
CA ASP A 79 10.88 4.76 -4.04
C ASP A 79 9.53 4.20 -4.54
N PRO A 80 8.39 4.71 -4.03
CA PRO A 80 7.06 4.32 -4.48
C PRO A 80 6.82 4.50 -5.98
N ALA A 81 7.49 5.46 -6.64
CA ALA A 81 7.36 5.66 -8.09
C ALA A 81 8.01 4.53 -8.91
N ARG A 82 8.82 3.68 -8.27
CA ARG A 82 9.54 2.56 -8.90
C ARG A 82 9.24 1.23 -8.20
N THR A 83 7.97 0.99 -7.89
CA THR A 83 7.56 -0.28 -7.28
C THR A 83 7.37 -1.36 -8.33
N PHE A 84 8.08 -2.48 -8.22
CA PHE A 84 7.85 -3.60 -9.12
C PHE A 84 6.55 -4.33 -8.77
N ASN A 85 5.70 -4.62 -9.76
CA ASN A 85 4.48 -5.39 -9.56
C ASN A 85 4.59 -6.75 -10.28
N PRO A 86 4.86 -7.85 -9.56
CA PRO A 86 4.99 -9.18 -10.15
C PRO A 86 3.77 -9.65 -10.94
N LYS A 87 2.57 -9.19 -10.59
CA LYS A 87 1.34 -9.51 -11.34
C LYS A 87 1.27 -8.82 -12.69
N ARG A 88 1.94 -7.68 -12.84
CA ARG A 88 2.04 -6.93 -14.10
C ARG A 88 3.38 -7.15 -14.81
N GLY A 89 4.34 -7.81 -14.16
CA GLY A 89 5.68 -8.03 -14.68
C GLY A 89 6.44 -6.72 -15.00
N ASP A 90 6.08 -5.60 -14.36
CA ASP A 90 6.62 -4.28 -14.68
C ASP A 90 6.59 -3.35 -13.45
N TYR A 91 7.34 -2.26 -13.54
CA TYR A 91 7.32 -1.17 -12.57
C TYR A 91 6.02 -0.36 -12.67
N VAL A 92 5.41 -0.11 -11.51
CA VAL A 92 4.20 0.68 -11.39
C VAL A 92 4.48 1.86 -10.46
N PRO A 93 4.27 3.10 -10.91
CA PRO A 93 4.40 4.26 -10.04
C PRO A 93 3.21 4.32 -9.09
N TYR A 94 3.48 4.17 -7.80
CA TYR A 94 2.51 4.35 -6.74
C TYR A 94 2.54 5.78 -6.20
N ARG A 95 1.35 6.34 -5.96
CA ARG A 95 1.14 7.61 -5.28
C ARG A 95 0.48 7.32 -3.93
N PRO A 96 1.26 6.97 -2.90
CA PRO A 96 0.71 6.59 -1.60
C PRO A 96 -0.01 7.76 -0.94
N ALA A 97 -1.18 7.49 -0.38
CA ALA A 97 -1.79 8.36 0.64
C ALA A 97 -1.07 8.22 1.98
N ARG A 98 -0.43 7.07 2.23
CA ARG A 98 0.46 6.84 3.37
C ARG A 98 1.51 5.77 3.04
N LEU A 99 2.69 5.92 3.62
CA LEU A 99 3.80 4.97 3.54
C LEU A 99 4.30 4.69 4.96
N ASP A 100 4.11 3.46 5.43
CA ASP A 100 4.54 3.03 6.77
C ASP A 100 5.67 2.01 6.62
N SER A 101 6.76 2.16 7.38
CA SER A 101 7.94 1.28 7.28
C SER A 101 8.11 0.43 8.53
N TYR A 102 8.41 -0.85 8.33
CA TYR A 102 8.67 -1.81 9.40
C TYR A 102 10.16 -2.05 9.50
N TYR A 103 10.70 -1.94 10.70
CA TYR A 103 12.11 -2.12 10.99
C TYR A 103 12.32 -3.24 12.00
N SER A 104 13.44 -3.93 11.90
CA SER A 104 13.92 -4.87 12.93
C SER A 104 14.34 -4.11 14.19
N ALA A 105 14.67 -4.85 15.26
CA ALA A 105 15.26 -4.28 16.47
C ALA A 105 16.55 -3.48 16.18
N ASP A 106 17.32 -3.92 15.19
CA ASP A 106 18.60 -3.30 14.76
C ASP A 106 18.42 -2.25 13.65
N ASN A 107 17.21 -1.72 13.46
CA ASN A 107 16.86 -0.72 12.44
C ASN A 107 17.04 -1.17 10.98
N ARG A 108 17.04 -2.48 10.69
CA ARG A 108 17.06 -2.99 9.30
C ARG A 108 15.65 -3.03 8.74
N VAL A 109 15.47 -2.62 7.48
CA VAL A 109 14.14 -2.59 6.85
C VAL A 109 13.61 -4.01 6.66
N LEU A 110 12.40 -4.27 7.19
CA LEU A 110 11.71 -5.55 7.01
C LEU A 110 10.75 -5.49 5.81
N CYS A 111 9.95 -4.43 5.74
CA CYS A 111 9.04 -4.16 4.63
C CYS A 111 8.52 -2.72 4.72
N HIS A 112 7.82 -2.31 3.67
CA HIS A 112 6.99 -1.12 3.67
C HIS A 112 5.52 -1.49 3.44
N VAL A 113 4.61 -0.67 3.94
CA VAL A 113 3.18 -0.73 3.64
C VAL A 113 2.80 0.54 2.90
N VAL A 114 2.37 0.37 1.65
CA VAL A 114 1.85 1.43 0.79
C VAL A 114 0.34 1.42 0.86
N ARG A 115 -0.25 2.50 1.37
CA ARG A 115 -1.68 2.74 1.32
C ARG A 115 -2.02 3.58 0.10
N LEU A 116 -2.80 3.01 -0.81
CA LEU A 116 -3.40 3.68 -1.96
C LEU A 116 -4.86 3.99 -1.68
N GLU A 117 -5.29 5.17 -2.11
CA GLU A 117 -6.71 5.55 -2.13
C GLU A 117 -7.07 5.88 -3.57
N PHE A 118 -8.17 5.28 -4.04
CA PHE A 118 -8.65 5.40 -5.40
C PHE A 118 -9.81 6.40 -5.47
N ALA A 119 -10.07 6.95 -6.66
CA ALA A 119 -11.09 7.99 -6.85
C ALA A 119 -12.53 7.51 -6.53
N ASP A 120 -12.77 6.20 -6.63
CA ASP A 120 -14.04 5.55 -6.27
C ASP A 120 -14.19 5.32 -4.75
N GLY A 121 -13.22 5.77 -3.94
CA GLY A 121 -13.18 5.57 -2.49
C GLY A 121 -12.63 4.21 -2.06
N ALA A 122 -12.30 3.32 -3.00
CA ALA A 122 -11.63 2.07 -2.69
C ALA A 122 -10.22 2.31 -2.15
N LYS A 123 -9.71 1.35 -1.39
CA LYS A 123 -8.39 1.45 -0.75
C LYS A 123 -7.65 0.14 -0.89
N ALA A 124 -6.34 0.23 -1.09
CA ALA A 124 -5.45 -0.93 -1.08
C ALA A 124 -4.26 -0.65 -0.16
N CYS A 125 -3.98 -1.58 0.75
CA CYS A 125 -2.74 -1.58 1.53
C CYS A 125 -1.84 -2.70 0.98
N LEU A 126 -0.76 -2.32 0.31
CA LEU A 126 0.18 -3.25 -0.31
C LEU A 126 1.43 -3.37 0.56
N THR A 127 1.79 -4.59 0.93
CA THR A 127 3.12 -4.85 1.52
C THR A 127 4.16 -4.92 0.41
N ILE A 128 5.21 -4.14 0.57
CA ILE A 128 6.36 -4.05 -0.32
C ILE A 128 7.57 -4.64 0.41
N THR A 129 8.25 -5.58 -0.24
CA THR A 129 9.46 -6.20 0.29
C THR A 129 10.58 -6.13 -0.75
N TRP A 130 11.82 -6.07 -0.28
CA TRP A 130 12.96 -6.30 -1.16
C TRP A 130 12.90 -7.76 -1.61
N CYS A 131 12.98 -8.02 -2.91
CA CYS A 131 12.79 -9.35 -3.45
C CYS A 131 13.89 -9.71 -4.45
N SER A 132 14.24 -10.99 -4.50
CA SER A 132 14.91 -11.59 -5.65
C SER A 132 13.87 -12.10 -6.66
N GLY A 133 14.01 -11.69 -7.91
CA GLY A 133 13.27 -12.18 -9.07
C GLY A 133 14.13 -13.07 -9.98
N PRO A 134 13.61 -13.45 -11.15
CA PRO A 134 14.34 -14.26 -12.12
C PRO A 134 15.60 -13.56 -12.64
N GLY A 135 16.67 -14.34 -12.87
CA GLY A 135 17.90 -13.84 -13.49
C GLY A 135 18.69 -12.85 -12.63
N ASP A 136 18.74 -13.09 -11.31
CA ASP A 136 19.45 -12.25 -10.33
C ASP A 136 19.01 -10.77 -10.34
N VAL A 137 17.75 -10.54 -10.68
CA VAL A 137 17.13 -9.22 -10.58
C VAL A 137 16.63 -9.00 -9.17
N PHE A 138 16.97 -7.85 -8.58
CA PHE A 138 16.48 -7.45 -7.26
C PHE A 138 15.69 -6.16 -7.35
N ALA A 139 14.56 -6.09 -6.64
CA ALA A 139 13.74 -4.89 -6.58
C ALA A 139 12.84 -4.85 -5.35
N TRP A 140 12.42 -3.64 -4.98
CA TRP A 140 11.24 -3.45 -4.13
C TRP A 140 9.99 -3.85 -4.89
N ALA A 141 9.39 -4.96 -4.48
CA ALA A 141 8.24 -5.55 -5.15
C ALA A 141 7.00 -5.51 -4.28
N ALA A 142 5.83 -5.33 -4.90
CA ALA A 142 4.51 -5.50 -4.28
C ALA A 142 4.23 -6.99 -4.00
N ARG A 143 5.01 -7.54 -3.08
CA ARG A 143 5.02 -8.92 -2.64
C ARG A 143 5.07 -8.92 -1.12
N ARG A 144 4.11 -9.62 -0.52
CA ARG A 144 4.07 -9.81 0.94
C ARG A 144 5.14 -10.80 1.36
N MET A 145 5.77 -10.54 2.51
CA MET A 145 6.60 -11.52 3.20
C MET A 145 5.78 -12.72 3.67
N GLU A 146 6.45 -13.84 3.91
CA GLU A 146 5.83 -15.00 4.57
C GLU A 146 5.75 -14.77 6.09
N PRO A 147 4.80 -15.41 6.80
CA PRO A 147 4.78 -15.40 8.26
C PRO A 147 6.09 -15.93 8.87
N PRO A 148 6.48 -15.45 10.07
CA PRO A 148 5.67 -14.59 10.93
C PRO A 148 5.76 -13.10 10.55
N PHE A 149 4.64 -12.40 10.72
CA PHE A 149 4.53 -10.98 10.40
C PHE A 149 5.07 -10.10 11.54
N PRO A 150 5.85 -9.05 11.24
CA PRO A 150 6.48 -8.23 12.26
C PRO A 150 5.50 -7.25 12.91
N LEU A 151 5.87 -6.83 14.11
CA LEU A 151 5.33 -5.62 14.72
C LEU A 151 6.00 -4.39 14.12
N MET A 152 5.26 -3.29 14.04
CA MET A 152 5.82 -1.97 13.81
C MET A 152 6.48 -1.49 15.12
N ASN A 153 7.63 -0.80 15.02
CA ASN A 153 8.39 -0.24 16.14
C ASN A 153 9.14 -1.27 17.02
N LEU A 154 9.71 -2.33 16.42
CA LEU A 154 10.54 -3.32 17.14
C LEU A 154 11.81 -2.71 17.75
N ASN A 155 12.44 -1.77 17.04
CA ASN A 155 13.55 -0.96 17.56
C ASN A 155 13.16 -0.16 18.82
N GLY A 156 11.94 0.38 18.87
CA GLY A 156 11.38 1.01 20.07
C GLY A 156 11.19 0.02 21.22
N LEU A 157 10.73 -1.20 20.94
CA LEU A 157 10.61 -2.26 21.95
C LEU A 157 11.97 -2.69 22.51
N ALA A 158 12.99 -2.78 21.65
CA ALA A 158 14.35 -3.18 22.02
C ALA A 158 15.07 -2.10 22.85
N SER A 159 14.94 -0.83 22.45
CA SER A 159 15.59 0.30 23.14
C SER A 159 14.94 0.67 24.47
N ARG A 160 13.67 0.31 24.68
CA ARG A 160 12.91 0.62 25.90
C ARG A 160 12.31 -0.65 26.49
N PRO A 161 13.14 -1.57 27.03
CA PRO A 161 12.69 -2.89 27.48
C PRO A 161 11.72 -2.86 28.69
N ASN A 162 11.84 -1.83 29.53
CA ASN A 162 11.05 -1.70 30.76
C ASN A 162 9.78 -0.83 30.60
N ASP A 163 9.65 -0.10 29.49
CA ASP A 163 8.49 0.74 29.24
C ASP A 163 7.25 -0.12 28.95
N CYS A 164 6.09 0.38 29.40
CA CYS A 164 4.79 -0.17 29.04
C CYS A 164 4.59 -0.12 27.53
N VAL A 165 3.93 -1.15 26.99
CA VAL A 165 3.62 -1.27 25.57
C VAL A 165 2.15 -0.93 25.37
N LEU A 166 1.85 -0.08 24.37
CA LEU A 166 0.49 0.15 23.90
C LEU A 166 0.33 -0.48 22.52
N ILE A 167 -0.58 -1.44 22.40
CA ILE A 167 -0.94 -2.06 21.13
C ILE A 167 -2.17 -1.33 20.56
N VAL A 168 -2.05 -0.80 19.34
CA VAL A 168 -3.12 -0.07 18.64
C VAL A 168 -3.48 -0.69 17.30
N SER A 169 -4.68 -0.40 16.80
CA SER A 169 -5.19 -0.93 15.53
C SER A 169 -4.65 -0.12 14.35
N GLY A 170 -3.68 -0.69 13.63
CA GLY A 170 -3.15 -0.17 12.37
C GLY A 170 -2.10 0.95 12.50
N GLU A 171 -1.41 1.16 11.38
CA GLU A 171 -0.19 1.98 11.30
C GLU A 171 -0.49 3.47 11.49
N LYS A 172 -1.68 3.94 11.06
CA LYS A 172 -2.11 5.34 11.29
C LYS A 172 -2.17 5.66 12.78
N CYS A 173 -2.86 4.81 13.53
CA CYS A 173 -3.05 5.00 14.97
C CYS A 173 -1.71 4.89 15.68
N GLN A 174 -0.84 3.96 15.24
CA GLN A 174 0.52 3.80 15.77
C GLN A 174 1.33 5.09 15.61
N SER A 175 1.32 5.71 14.44
CA SER A 175 2.05 6.96 14.18
C SER A 175 1.55 8.10 15.08
N GLU A 176 0.24 8.33 15.10
CA GLU A 176 -0.39 9.41 15.90
C GLU A 176 -0.20 9.21 17.41
N ALA A 177 -0.35 7.98 17.90
CA ALA A 177 -0.13 7.68 19.32
C ALA A 177 1.36 7.79 19.69
N THR A 178 2.29 7.46 18.79
CA THR A 178 3.73 7.66 19.04
C THR A 178 4.08 9.12 19.25
N GLU A 179 3.39 10.04 18.58
CA GLU A 179 3.56 11.47 18.80
C GLU A 179 3.03 11.94 20.16
N ARG A 180 1.91 11.38 20.62
CA ARG A 180 1.15 11.90 21.78
C ARG A 180 1.44 11.16 23.10
N MET A 181 1.85 9.90 23.05
CA MET A 181 1.93 9.01 24.21
C MET A 181 3.38 8.55 24.45
N LYS A 182 4.27 9.50 24.78
CA LYS A 182 5.72 9.25 24.89
C LYS A 182 6.13 8.22 25.96
N ASN A 183 5.30 8.01 26.97
CA ASN A 183 5.55 7.07 28.08
C ASN A 183 5.29 5.60 27.70
N PHE A 184 4.83 5.34 26.47
CA PHE A 184 4.60 3.99 25.98
C PHE A 184 5.50 3.67 24.79
N VAL A 185 5.79 2.38 24.61
CA VAL A 185 6.19 1.84 23.30
C VAL A 185 4.93 1.53 22.52
N ILE A 186 4.62 2.35 21.53
CA ILE A 186 3.44 2.14 20.69
C ILE A 186 3.79 1.15 19.59
N VAL A 187 3.02 0.09 19.46
CA VAL A 187 3.19 -0.93 18.42
C VAL A 187 1.87 -1.23 17.73
N THR A 188 1.97 -1.68 16.49
CA THR A 188 0.89 -2.34 15.76
C THR A 188 1.50 -3.49 14.96
N TRP A 189 0.73 -4.22 14.17
CA TRP A 189 1.22 -5.38 13.41
C TRP A 189 0.95 -5.26 11.92
N LEU A 190 1.77 -5.94 11.12
CA LEU A 190 1.60 -5.99 9.68
C LEU A 190 0.34 -6.79 9.30
N GLY A 191 -0.49 -6.20 8.43
CA GLY A 191 -1.58 -6.91 7.75
C GLY A 191 -2.98 -6.72 8.34
N GLY A 192 -3.14 -5.85 9.33
CA GLY A 192 -4.44 -5.49 9.89
C GLY A 192 -5.13 -6.63 10.64
N ASP A 193 -6.40 -6.41 11.00
CA ASP A 193 -7.17 -7.27 11.91
C ASP A 193 -7.18 -8.77 11.53
N GLY A 194 -7.25 -9.07 10.23
CA GLY A 194 -7.28 -10.45 9.75
C GLY A 194 -5.94 -11.18 9.81
N ALA A 195 -4.85 -10.49 10.10
CA ALA A 195 -3.50 -11.06 10.10
C ALA A 195 -3.01 -11.46 11.50
N VAL A 196 -3.78 -11.22 12.56
CA VAL A 196 -3.34 -11.42 13.95
C VAL A 196 -2.78 -12.81 14.17
N ALA A 197 -3.34 -13.87 13.59
CA ALA A 197 -2.85 -15.25 13.76
C ALA A 197 -1.42 -15.50 13.24
N HIS A 198 -0.91 -14.63 12.37
CA HIS A 198 0.40 -14.77 11.73
C HIS A 198 1.47 -13.86 12.32
N VAL A 199 1.12 -12.99 13.26
CA VAL A 199 2.05 -12.03 13.86
C VAL A 199 3.07 -12.71 14.76
N ASP A 200 4.33 -12.28 14.72
CA ASP A 200 5.30 -12.64 15.76
C ASP A 200 5.02 -11.84 17.04
N VAL A 201 4.52 -12.53 18.07
CA VAL A 201 4.25 -11.96 19.38
C VAL A 201 5.39 -12.18 20.37
N THR A 202 6.47 -12.86 19.96
CA THR A 202 7.62 -13.14 20.82
C THR A 202 8.23 -11.87 21.44
N PRO A 203 8.36 -10.74 20.72
CA PRO A 203 8.90 -9.49 21.29
C PRO A 203 8.04 -8.87 22.41
N LEU A 204 6.81 -9.34 22.60
CA LEU A 204 5.86 -8.81 23.59
C LEU A 204 5.82 -9.64 24.88
N ARG A 205 6.52 -10.77 24.95
CA ARG A 205 6.53 -11.64 26.13
C ARG A 205 7.11 -10.92 27.34
N GLY A 206 6.45 -11.08 28.49
CA GLY A 206 6.87 -10.46 29.76
C GLY A 206 6.73 -8.95 29.81
N ARG A 207 6.12 -8.31 28.81
CA ARG A 207 5.90 -6.86 28.77
C ARG A 207 4.60 -6.49 29.49
N TYR A 208 4.56 -5.29 30.07
CA TYR A 208 3.31 -4.70 30.55
C TYR A 208 2.55 -4.09 29.37
N ILE A 209 1.42 -4.68 28.99
CA ILE A 209 0.71 -4.36 27.75
C ILE A 209 -0.65 -3.74 28.03
N THR A 210 -0.94 -2.62 27.36
CA THR A 210 -2.27 -2.03 27.23
C THR A 210 -2.75 -2.22 25.79
N TYR A 211 -4.04 -2.55 25.60
CA TYR A 211 -4.66 -2.74 24.30
C TYR A 211 -5.65 -1.61 24.02
N TRP A 212 -5.54 -0.97 22.86
CA TRP A 212 -6.44 0.12 22.46
C TRP A 212 -7.00 -0.16 21.06
N PRO A 213 -8.13 -0.89 20.96
CA PRO A 213 -8.82 -1.10 19.70
C PRO A 213 -9.51 0.18 19.23
N ASP A 214 -9.60 0.35 17.91
CA ASP A 214 -10.62 1.20 17.27
C ASP A 214 -12.05 0.82 17.70
N ALA A 215 -12.98 1.77 17.56
CA ALA A 215 -14.37 1.66 18.02
C ALA A 215 -15.26 0.77 17.10
N ASP A 216 -14.72 -0.31 16.56
CA ASP A 216 -15.43 -1.27 15.70
C ASP A 216 -15.24 -2.73 16.18
N SER A 217 -16.07 -3.64 15.67
CA SER A 217 -16.10 -5.03 16.10
C SER A 217 -14.96 -5.89 15.54
N SER A 218 -14.36 -5.49 14.41
CA SER A 218 -13.22 -6.20 13.82
C SER A 218 -11.98 -5.97 14.69
N SER A 219 -11.70 -4.70 14.96
CA SER A 219 -10.59 -4.24 15.80
C SER A 219 -10.66 -4.77 17.23
N LYS A 220 -11.85 -4.81 17.84
CA LYS A 220 -12.01 -5.40 19.18
C LYS A 220 -11.69 -6.90 19.18
N ARG A 221 -12.12 -7.64 18.16
CA ARG A 221 -11.83 -9.09 18.05
C ARG A 221 -10.35 -9.35 17.79
N SER A 222 -9.71 -8.55 16.95
CA SER A 222 -8.29 -8.68 16.65
C SER A 222 -7.42 -8.43 17.89
N MET A 223 -7.77 -7.45 18.73
CA MET A 223 -7.10 -7.21 20.01
C MET A 223 -7.29 -8.35 21.02
N ILE A 224 -8.50 -8.93 21.12
CA ILE A 224 -8.73 -10.10 21.99
C ILE A 224 -7.88 -11.29 21.54
N GLU A 225 -7.81 -11.55 20.22
CA GLU A 225 -6.97 -12.62 19.70
C GLU A 225 -5.49 -12.34 19.96
N MET A 226 -5.03 -11.10 19.78
CA MET A 226 -3.65 -10.70 20.09
C MET A 226 -3.31 -10.97 21.55
N HIS A 227 -4.17 -10.57 22.49
CA HIS A 227 -4.01 -10.85 23.91
C HIS A 227 -3.90 -12.36 24.18
N ASN A 228 -4.84 -13.15 23.67
CA ASN A 228 -4.82 -14.60 23.85
C ASN A 228 -3.53 -15.24 23.32
N ARG A 229 -3.02 -14.76 22.18
CA ARG A 229 -1.76 -15.26 21.61
C ARG A 229 -0.56 -14.91 22.48
N ILE A 230 -0.50 -13.70 23.02
CA ILE A 230 0.59 -13.28 23.92
C ILE A 230 0.59 -14.12 25.20
N GLU A 231 -0.57 -14.32 25.83
CA GLU A 231 -0.70 -15.11 27.07
C GLU A 231 -0.30 -16.57 26.89
N ARG A 232 -0.79 -17.25 25.83
CA ARG A 232 -0.42 -18.66 25.53
C ARG A 232 1.07 -18.86 25.33
N HIS A 233 1.76 -17.81 24.90
CA HIS A 233 3.20 -17.81 24.65
C HIS A 233 4.03 -17.29 25.84
N GLY A 234 3.37 -16.77 26.88
CA GLY A 234 3.99 -16.26 28.12
C GLY A 234 4.02 -17.26 29.28
N THR A 235 3.32 -18.40 29.17
CA THR A 235 3.41 -19.51 30.13
C THR A 235 4.59 -20.41 29.78
N GLY A 236 5.78 -20.04 30.25
CA GLY A 236 7.01 -20.84 30.23
C GLY A 236 7.79 -20.61 31.51
#